data_AF-A0A7V5DX95-F1
#
_entry.id   AF-A0A7V5DX95-F1
#
_cell.length_a   1.000
_cell.length_b   1.000
_cell.length_c   1.000
_cell.angle_alpha   90.00
_cell.angle_beta   90.00
_cell.angle_gamma   90.00
#
_symmetry.space_group_name_H-M   'P 1'
#
loop_
_entity.id
_entity.type
_entity.pdbx_description
1 polymer ?
#
loop_
_entity_poly.entity_id
_entity_poly.type
_entity_poly.pdbx_seq_one_letter_code
_entity_poly.pdbx_strand_id
1 'polypeptide(L)'
;MDQWIVPIIALALITTLGYFQGRKKNRWISGWIARETENALNPLDTQYTNFGGTIGYNFVYRLGKPFREAKGTFTLLPRQSILYLPLSYLIAKHDRYYLNLFVQGKLLGEGHIVHNRYARKARKTILGIEGMESEEVWKNSQRYVLFWKERGMGERLRKFLDKLAHEELLIHFCCYGENKTFFFYLKPEKGKLVEFLRSALPELKPFFVKGAENDD
;
A
#
# COMPACT_ATOMS: atom_id res chain seq x y z
N MET A 1 16.28 -48.35 -14.95
CA MET A 1 15.64 -47.03 -14.87
C MET A 1 16.76 -46.02 -14.97
N ASP A 2 16.78 -45.19 -16.00
CA ASP A 2 17.86 -44.21 -16.19
C ASP A 2 17.98 -43.33 -14.95
N GLN A 3 19.20 -43.17 -14.44
CA GLN A 3 19.47 -42.45 -13.19
C GLN A 3 18.96 -41.00 -13.22
N TRP A 4 18.69 -40.46 -14.41
CA TRP A 4 18.13 -39.13 -14.67
C TRP A 4 16.62 -39.03 -14.45
N ILE A 5 15.88 -40.14 -14.47
CA ILE A 5 14.42 -40.13 -14.30
C ILE A 5 14.05 -39.83 -12.83
N VAL A 6 14.80 -40.40 -11.88
CA VAL A 6 14.58 -40.20 -10.43
C VAL A 6 14.63 -38.72 -10.01
N PRO A 7 15.65 -37.91 -10.36
CA PRO A 7 15.68 -36.50 -9.99
C PRO A 7 14.59 -35.68 -10.68
N ILE A 8 14.18 -36.03 -11.90
CA ILE A 8 13.07 -35.36 -12.60
C ILE A 8 11.74 -35.63 -11.88
N ILE A 9 11.48 -36.88 -11.49
CA ILE A 9 10.30 -37.24 -10.69
C ILE A 9 10.31 -36.50 -9.36
N ALA A 10 11.45 -36.47 -8.66
CA ALA A 10 11.59 -35.75 -7.40
C ALA A 10 11.30 -34.25 -7.57
N LEU A 11 11.85 -33.61 -8.60
CA LEU A 11 11.59 -32.20 -8.91
C LEU A 11 10.11 -31.95 -9.23
N ALA A 12 9.46 -32.84 -9.99
CA ALA A 12 8.04 -32.73 -10.31
C ALA A 12 7.17 -32.82 -9.05
N LEU A 13 7.48 -33.75 -8.14
CA LEU A 13 6.77 -33.88 -6.86
C LEU A 13 6.97 -32.64 -5.98
N ILE A 14 8.21 -32.15 -5.84
CA ILE A 14 8.52 -30.96 -5.04
C ILE A 14 7.80 -29.72 -5.58
N THR A 15 7.83 -29.50 -6.89
CA THR A 15 7.17 -28.36 -7.52
C THR A 15 5.65 -28.43 -7.40
N THR A 16 5.07 -29.63 -7.53
CA THR A 16 3.63 -29.87 -7.38
C THR A 16 3.17 -29.61 -5.93
N LEU A 17 3.84 -30.18 -4.94
CA LEU A 17 3.53 -29.93 -3.53
C LEU A 17 3.70 -28.45 -3.18
N GLY A 18 4.78 -27.85 -3.70
CA GLY A 18 5.07 -26.43 -3.58
C GLY A 18 3.98 -25.53 -4.11
N TYR A 19 3.41 -25.88 -5.26
CA TYR A 19 2.29 -25.17 -5.85
C TYR A 19 1.09 -25.10 -4.91
N PHE A 20 0.65 -26.24 -4.36
CA PHE A 20 -0.50 -26.29 -3.46
C PHE A 20 -0.26 -25.52 -2.16
N GLN A 21 0.92 -25.66 -1.56
CA GLN A 21 1.31 -24.92 -0.35
C GLN A 21 1.36 -23.41 -0.62
N GLY A 22 1.96 -23.01 -1.74
CA GLY A 22 2.05 -21.61 -2.17
C GLY A 22 0.68 -20.99 -2.40
N ARG A 23 -0.24 -21.69 -3.08
CA ARG A 23 -1.62 -21.21 -3.23
C ARG A 23 -2.34 -21.06 -1.91
N LYS A 24 -2.21 -22.04 -1.00
CA LYS A 24 -2.84 -21.98 0.33
C LYS A 24 -2.31 -20.78 1.11
N LYS A 25 -0.99 -20.53 1.06
CA LYS A 25 -0.36 -19.39 1.71
C LYS A 25 -0.84 -18.07 1.11
N ASN A 26 -0.85 -17.92 -0.21
CA ASN A 26 -1.31 -16.68 -0.84
C ASN A 26 -2.81 -16.43 -0.57
N ARG A 27 -3.65 -17.46 -0.62
CA ARG A 27 -5.08 -17.33 -0.24
C ARG A 27 -5.24 -16.85 1.20
N TRP A 28 -4.46 -17.42 2.12
CA TRP A 28 -4.43 -16.97 3.52
C TRP A 28 -3.96 -15.51 3.63
N ILE A 29 -2.95 -15.10 2.84
CA ILE A 29 -2.47 -13.72 2.81
C ILE A 29 -3.54 -12.76 2.30
N SER A 30 -4.16 -13.06 1.16
CA SER A 30 -5.25 -12.26 0.63
C SER A 30 -6.40 -12.12 1.62
N GLY A 31 -6.76 -13.22 2.30
CA GLY A 31 -7.85 -13.23 3.28
C GLY A 31 -7.60 -12.31 4.47
N TRP A 32 -6.38 -12.29 5.02
CA TRP A 32 -6.11 -11.36 6.13
C TRP A 32 -5.92 -9.92 5.66
N ILE A 33 -5.35 -9.66 4.47
CA ILE A 33 -5.27 -8.29 3.93
C ILE A 33 -6.67 -7.73 3.75
N ALA A 34 -7.57 -8.47 3.10
CA ALA A 34 -8.97 -8.08 2.91
C ALA A 34 -9.64 -7.74 4.25
N ARG A 35 -9.59 -8.66 5.21
CA ARG A 35 -10.20 -8.49 6.53
C ARG A 35 -9.62 -7.30 7.30
N GLU A 36 -8.30 -7.11 7.29
CA GLU A 36 -7.65 -6.01 8.01
C GLU A 36 -7.97 -4.65 7.37
N THR A 37 -8.04 -4.60 6.04
CA THR A 37 -8.47 -3.38 5.34
C THR A 37 -9.94 -3.07 5.62
N GLU A 38 -10.84 -4.05 5.53
CA GLU A 38 -12.27 -3.85 5.83
C GLU A 38 -12.47 -3.40 7.29
N ASN A 39 -11.76 -4.00 8.24
CA ASN A 39 -11.83 -3.64 9.65
C ASN A 39 -11.27 -2.24 9.95
N ALA A 40 -10.34 -1.74 9.14
CA ALA A 40 -9.84 -0.37 9.26
C ALA A 40 -10.76 0.67 8.61
N LEU A 41 -11.29 0.37 7.41
CA LEU A 41 -12.06 1.31 6.61
C LEU A 41 -13.57 1.29 6.93
N ASN A 42 -14.07 0.22 7.53
CA ASN A 42 -15.48 -0.02 7.83
C ASN A 42 -16.41 0.31 6.63
N PRO A 43 -16.25 -0.39 5.49
CA PRO A 43 -16.96 -0.04 4.26
C PRO A 43 -18.44 -0.38 4.32
N LEU A 44 -19.25 0.42 3.63
CA LEU A 44 -20.69 0.20 3.46
C LEU A 44 -21.01 -0.91 2.45
N ASP A 45 -20.11 -1.11 1.49
CA ASP A 45 -20.21 -2.13 0.45
C ASP A 45 -18.81 -2.52 -0.03
N THR A 46 -18.62 -3.78 -0.38
CA THR A 46 -17.33 -4.33 -0.78
C THR A 46 -17.40 -5.12 -2.09
N GLN A 47 -16.49 -4.79 -3.01
CA GLN A 47 -16.32 -5.51 -4.26
C GLN A 47 -14.87 -5.95 -4.41
N TYR A 48 -14.66 -7.22 -4.73
CA TYR A 48 -13.35 -7.79 -5.02
C TYR A 48 -13.32 -8.38 -6.43
N THR A 49 -12.30 -8.04 -7.20
CA THR A 49 -12.00 -8.63 -8.51
C THR A 49 -10.64 -9.29 -8.44
N ASN A 50 -10.62 -10.62 -8.53
CA ASN A 50 -9.38 -11.37 -8.58
C ASN A 50 -8.68 -11.14 -9.92
N PHE A 51 -7.38 -10.84 -9.90
CA PHE A 51 -6.55 -10.87 -11.10
C PHE A 51 -5.36 -11.80 -10.89
N GLY A 52 -5.17 -12.72 -11.84
CA GLY A 52 -4.06 -13.68 -11.81
C GLY A 52 -4.21 -14.80 -10.76
N GLY A 53 -5.43 -15.11 -10.31
CA GLY A 53 -5.77 -16.29 -9.52
C GLY A 53 -5.33 -16.22 -8.06
N THR A 54 -4.03 -16.34 -7.80
CA THR A 54 -3.48 -16.32 -6.43
C THR A 54 -2.48 -15.19 -6.20
N ILE A 55 -2.33 -14.28 -7.16
CA ILE A 55 -1.31 -13.23 -7.10
C ILE A 55 -1.86 -11.84 -6.77
N GLY A 56 -3.18 -11.63 -6.73
CA GLY A 56 -3.70 -10.33 -6.33
C GLY A 56 -5.20 -10.14 -6.52
N TYR A 57 -5.68 -9.04 -5.95
CA TYR A 57 -7.06 -8.59 -6.06
C TYR A 57 -7.10 -7.08 -6.21
N ASN A 58 -8.01 -6.61 -7.07
CA ASN A 58 -8.49 -5.24 -7.04
C ASN A 58 -9.70 -5.21 -6.12
N PHE A 59 -9.80 -4.17 -5.31
CA PHE A 59 -10.95 -3.95 -4.46
C PHE A 59 -11.49 -2.55 -4.63
N VAL A 60 -12.81 -2.44 -4.53
CA VAL A 60 -13.54 -1.18 -4.53
C VAL A 60 -14.49 -1.22 -3.35
N TYR A 61 -14.38 -0.25 -2.46
CA TYR A 61 -15.26 -0.12 -1.32
C TYR A 61 -15.98 1.22 -1.35
N ARG A 62 -17.27 1.18 -1.03
CA ARG A 62 -18.04 2.40 -0.78
C ARG A 62 -17.90 2.79 0.67
N LEU A 63 -17.52 4.04 0.94
CA LEU A 63 -17.31 4.55 2.29
C LEU A 63 -18.34 5.60 2.66
N GLY A 64 -18.54 5.81 3.97
CA GLY A 64 -19.27 6.95 4.51
C GLY A 64 -18.39 8.19 4.67
N LYS A 65 -19.02 9.35 4.91
CA LYS A 65 -18.33 10.63 5.12
C LYS A 65 -17.20 10.49 6.17
N PRO A 66 -16.05 11.18 5.99
CA PRO A 66 -15.73 12.14 4.93
C PRO A 66 -15.23 11.51 3.62
N PHE A 67 -15.07 10.18 3.58
CA PHE A 67 -14.60 9.45 2.42
C PHE A 67 -15.78 9.06 1.52
N ARG A 68 -15.56 8.96 0.21
CA ARG A 68 -16.59 8.49 -0.73
C ARG A 68 -16.35 7.04 -1.11
N GLU A 69 -15.11 6.73 -1.44
CA GLU A 69 -14.75 5.47 -2.08
C GLU A 69 -13.30 5.13 -1.77
N ALA A 70 -13.01 3.86 -1.56
CA ALA A 70 -11.67 3.34 -1.50
C ALA A 70 -11.44 2.39 -2.68
N LYS A 71 -10.45 2.68 -3.53
CA LYS A 71 -10.01 1.75 -4.57
C LYS A 71 -8.61 1.30 -4.28
N GLY A 72 -8.37 0.01 -4.28
CA GLY A 72 -7.03 -0.49 -4.04
C GLY A 72 -6.73 -1.77 -4.77
N THR A 73 -5.46 -2.12 -4.68
CA THR A 73 -4.89 -3.28 -5.33
C THR A 73 -3.85 -3.85 -4.40
N PHE A 74 -3.91 -5.15 -4.12
CA PHE A 74 -2.78 -5.82 -3.50
C PHE A 74 -2.26 -6.95 -4.39
N THR A 75 -0.95 -7.02 -4.50
CA THR A 75 -0.23 -8.04 -5.28
C THR A 75 0.66 -8.84 -4.37
N LEU A 76 0.63 -10.16 -4.52
CA LEU A 76 1.39 -11.11 -3.73
C LEU A 76 2.52 -11.71 -4.57
N LEU A 77 3.63 -12.02 -3.90
CA LEU A 77 4.69 -12.82 -4.48
C LEU A 77 4.12 -14.18 -4.95
N PRO A 78 4.60 -14.72 -6.09
CA PRO A 78 4.07 -15.94 -6.70
C PRO A 78 4.56 -17.19 -5.96
N ARG A 79 4.11 -17.38 -4.72
CA ARG A 79 4.54 -18.49 -3.84
C ARG A 79 4.18 -19.86 -4.38
N GLN A 80 3.19 -19.96 -5.28
CA GLN A 80 2.86 -21.18 -6.01
C GLN A 80 3.93 -21.61 -7.02
N SER A 81 4.85 -20.72 -7.38
CA SER A 81 5.93 -20.98 -8.34
C SER A 81 7.27 -21.04 -7.61
N ILE A 82 7.54 -22.16 -6.91
CA ILE A 82 8.74 -22.31 -6.06
C ILE A 82 10.05 -21.98 -6.80
N LEU A 83 10.18 -22.41 -8.05
CA LEU A 83 11.40 -22.15 -8.83
C LEU A 83 11.58 -20.66 -9.18
N TYR A 84 10.47 -19.92 -9.32
CA TYR A 84 10.48 -18.49 -9.65
C TYR A 84 10.45 -17.59 -8.40
N LEU A 85 10.09 -18.13 -7.23
CA LEU A 85 9.98 -17.37 -6.00
C LEU A 85 11.31 -16.72 -5.55
N PRO A 86 12.49 -17.36 -5.64
CA PRO A 86 13.76 -16.71 -5.35
C PRO A 86 14.01 -15.46 -6.22
N LEU A 87 13.73 -15.57 -7.53
CA LEU A 87 13.86 -14.44 -8.46
C LEU A 87 12.87 -13.31 -8.11
N SER A 88 11.67 -13.68 -7.67
CA SER A 88 10.66 -12.71 -7.20
C SER A 88 11.12 -11.94 -5.96
N TYR A 89 11.85 -12.58 -5.03
CA TYR A 89 12.42 -11.88 -3.87
C TYR A 89 13.52 -10.88 -4.27
N LEU A 90 14.30 -11.17 -5.32
CA LEU A 90 15.32 -10.25 -5.82
C LEU A 90 14.71 -9.02 -6.49
N ILE A 91 13.68 -9.23 -7.32
CA ILE A 91 13.07 -8.15 -8.13
C ILE A 91 11.98 -7.42 -7.35
N ALA A 92 10.98 -8.13 -6.84
CA ALA A 92 9.79 -7.56 -6.22
C ALA A 92 9.94 -7.29 -4.72
N LYS A 93 10.81 -8.04 -4.05
CA LYS A 93 11.19 -7.97 -2.62
C LYS A 93 10.08 -8.34 -1.63
N HIS A 94 8.87 -7.83 -1.81
CA HIS A 94 7.76 -8.03 -0.88
C HIS A 94 6.40 -7.98 -1.59
N ASP A 95 5.36 -8.43 -0.89
CA ASP A 95 3.98 -8.21 -1.29
C ASP A 95 3.67 -6.69 -1.28
N ARG A 96 2.75 -6.22 -2.10
CA ARG A 96 2.47 -4.80 -2.28
C ARG A 96 1.00 -4.53 -2.03
N TYR A 97 0.71 -3.42 -1.37
CA TYR A 97 -0.65 -2.96 -1.10
C TYR A 97 -0.76 -1.50 -1.53
N TYR A 98 -1.72 -1.22 -2.41
CA TYR A 98 -2.03 0.09 -2.93
C TYR A 98 -3.46 0.45 -2.53
N LEU A 99 -3.66 1.69 -2.05
CA LEU A 99 -4.96 2.19 -1.64
C LEU A 99 -5.10 3.65 -2.08
N ASN A 100 -6.16 3.94 -2.82
CA ASN A 100 -6.64 5.27 -3.14
C ASN A 100 -7.91 5.53 -2.34
N LEU A 101 -7.91 6.57 -1.51
CA LEU A 101 -9.08 7.05 -0.78
C LEU A 101 -9.58 8.33 -1.45
N PHE A 102 -10.75 8.27 -2.05
CA PHE A 102 -11.41 9.41 -2.66
C PHE A 102 -12.24 10.16 -1.64
N VAL A 103 -12.10 11.48 -1.60
CA VAL A 103 -12.82 12.36 -0.68
C VAL A 103 -13.80 13.27 -1.41
N GLN A 104 -14.79 13.79 -0.68
CA GLN A 104 -15.75 14.75 -1.22
C GLN A 104 -15.25 16.19 -1.12
N GLY A 105 -14.62 16.52 0.02
CA GLY A 105 -14.08 17.84 0.34
C GLY A 105 -12.88 18.26 -0.50
N LYS A 106 -12.52 19.54 -0.40
CA LYS A 106 -11.32 20.10 -1.04
C LYS A 106 -10.10 19.85 -0.16
N LEU A 107 -9.04 19.31 -0.75
CA LEU A 107 -7.75 19.11 -0.09
C LEU A 107 -6.85 20.33 -0.32
N LEU A 108 -5.92 20.58 0.62
CA LEU A 108 -5.05 21.76 0.59
C LEU A 108 -4.18 21.82 -0.67
N GLY A 109 -3.74 20.67 -1.18
CA GLY A 109 -2.78 20.64 -2.28
C GLY A 109 -2.09 19.29 -2.47
N GLU A 110 -0.88 19.32 -3.03
CA GLU A 110 -0.06 18.15 -3.32
C GLU A 110 1.08 17.97 -2.30
N GLY A 111 1.12 16.79 -1.69
CA GLY A 111 2.16 16.41 -0.74
C GLY A 111 2.49 14.93 -0.82
N HIS A 112 3.75 14.57 -0.60
CA HIS A 112 4.22 13.19 -0.62
C HIS A 112 5.12 12.88 0.57
N ILE A 113 5.02 11.63 1.04
CA ILE A 113 5.96 11.04 1.99
C ILE A 113 6.52 9.81 1.32
N VAL A 114 7.84 9.74 1.15
CA VAL A 114 8.48 8.65 0.43
C VAL A 114 9.57 8.04 1.29
N HIS A 115 9.53 6.73 1.47
CA HIS A 115 10.61 6.00 2.11
C HIS A 115 11.91 6.17 1.30
N ASN A 116 13.06 6.43 1.94
CA ASN A 116 14.31 6.77 1.25
C ASN A 116 14.71 5.75 0.16
N ARG A 117 14.54 4.44 0.44
CA ARG A 117 14.79 3.36 -0.54
C ARG A 117 13.94 3.45 -1.81
N TYR A 118 12.79 4.13 -1.75
CA TYR A 118 11.88 4.38 -2.88
C TYR A 118 12.02 5.80 -3.46
N ALA A 119 12.73 6.72 -2.79
CA ALA A 119 12.85 8.12 -3.18
C ALA A 119 13.35 8.30 -4.63
N ARG A 120 14.37 7.52 -5.04
CA ARG A 120 14.88 7.57 -6.42
C ARG A 120 13.83 7.21 -7.47
N LYS A 121 12.94 6.25 -7.17
CA LYS A 121 11.86 5.87 -8.07
C LYS A 121 10.76 6.93 -8.06
N ALA A 122 10.37 7.40 -6.87
CA ALA A 122 9.35 8.45 -6.73
C ALA A 122 9.74 9.74 -7.47
N ARG A 123 11.01 10.17 -7.39
CA ARG A 123 11.52 11.35 -8.12
C ARG A 123 11.35 11.25 -9.65
N LYS A 124 11.21 10.04 -10.21
CA LYS A 124 10.97 9.84 -11.64
C LYS A 124 9.48 9.72 -12.00
N THR A 125 8.62 9.54 -11.01
CA THR A 125 7.19 9.23 -11.23
C THR A 125 6.28 10.36 -10.77
N ILE A 126 6.70 11.16 -9.78
CA ILE A 126 5.97 12.34 -9.33
C ILE A 126 6.16 13.45 -10.37
N LEU A 127 5.05 13.92 -10.95
CA LEU A 127 5.05 14.98 -11.94
C LEU A 127 5.35 16.33 -11.28
N GLY A 128 6.29 17.08 -11.85
CA GLY A 128 6.64 18.42 -11.34
C GLY A 128 7.40 18.42 -10.01
N ILE A 129 8.05 17.32 -9.64
CA ILE A 129 8.79 17.21 -8.38
C ILE A 129 9.94 18.23 -8.26
N GLU A 130 10.48 18.70 -9.38
CA GLU A 130 11.55 19.71 -9.41
C GLU A 130 11.09 21.07 -8.85
N GLY A 131 9.80 21.37 -8.93
CA GLY A 131 9.20 22.58 -8.36
C GLY A 131 8.66 22.39 -6.94
N MET A 132 8.89 21.24 -6.31
CA MET A 132 8.44 20.96 -4.95
C MET A 132 9.53 21.29 -3.93
N GLU A 133 9.12 21.83 -2.78
CA GLU A 133 9.96 21.86 -1.60
C GLU A 133 10.17 20.42 -1.09
N SER A 134 11.33 20.15 -0.50
CA SER A 134 11.63 18.82 0.03
C SER A 134 12.44 18.87 1.33
N GLU A 135 12.18 17.92 2.20
CA GLU A 135 12.86 17.76 3.47
C GLU A 135 13.07 16.28 3.77
N GLU A 136 14.20 15.95 4.39
CA GLU A 136 14.45 14.61 4.89
C GLU A 136 14.12 14.53 6.37
N VAL A 137 13.32 13.53 6.72
CA VAL A 137 12.87 13.31 8.10
C VAL A 137 13.24 11.91 8.55
N TRP A 138 13.75 11.82 9.77
CA TRP A 138 14.03 10.55 10.43
C TRP A 138 12.89 10.25 11.41
N LYS A 139 12.31 9.06 11.27
CA LYS A 139 11.37 8.52 12.25
C LYS A 139 11.86 7.14 12.66
N ASN A 140 12.12 6.97 13.96
CA ASN A 140 12.77 5.78 14.51
C ASN A 140 14.06 5.43 13.73
N SER A 141 14.12 4.25 13.11
CA SER A 141 15.25 3.79 12.31
C SER A 141 15.07 3.96 10.79
N GLN A 142 14.00 4.64 10.36
CA GLN A 142 13.66 4.84 8.97
C GLN A 142 13.85 6.30 8.54
N ARG A 143 14.30 6.47 7.30
CA ARG A 143 14.44 7.78 6.66
C ARG A 143 13.38 7.96 5.60
N TYR A 144 12.70 9.09 5.66
CA TYR A 144 11.69 9.53 4.70
C TYR A 144 12.12 10.83 4.03
N VAL A 145 11.63 11.03 2.82
CA VAL A 145 11.73 12.30 2.11
C VAL A 145 10.31 12.81 1.90
N LEU A 146 10.05 14.00 2.42
CA LEU A 146 8.81 14.74 2.24
C LEU A 146 8.96 15.62 1.00
N PHE A 147 7.91 15.70 0.18
CA PHE A 147 7.82 16.64 -0.95
C PHE A 147 6.48 17.37 -0.89
N TRP A 148 6.45 18.67 -1.15
CA TRP A 148 5.20 19.44 -1.18
C TRP A 148 5.28 20.67 -2.06
N LYS A 149 4.11 21.17 -2.50
CA LYS A 149 3.99 22.43 -3.26
C LYS A 149 3.47 23.59 -2.40
N GLU A 150 2.47 23.33 -1.57
CA GLU A 150 1.75 24.40 -0.88
C GLU A 150 2.33 24.68 0.52
N ARG A 151 2.31 25.97 0.89
CA ARG A 151 2.75 26.41 2.21
C ARG A 151 1.94 25.74 3.32
N GLY A 152 2.64 25.24 4.34
CA GLY A 152 2.04 24.53 5.48
C GLY A 152 1.76 23.04 5.24
N MET A 153 1.92 22.54 4.00
CA MET A 153 1.80 21.11 3.71
C MET A 153 2.93 20.31 4.36
N GLY A 154 4.17 20.80 4.32
CA GLY A 154 5.33 20.13 4.96
C GLY A 154 5.11 19.81 6.45
N GLU A 155 4.56 20.76 7.21
CA GLU A 155 4.24 20.54 8.63
C GLU A 155 3.14 19.48 8.83
N ARG A 156 2.11 19.47 7.97
CA ARG A 156 1.04 18.45 7.98
C ARG A 156 1.60 17.08 7.67
N LEU A 157 2.48 16.97 6.67
CA LEU A 157 3.16 15.71 6.33
C LEU A 157 4.03 15.19 7.48
N ARG A 158 4.77 16.08 8.16
CA ARG A 158 5.58 15.71 9.33
C ARG A 158 4.70 15.20 10.47
N LYS A 159 3.66 15.95 10.85
CA LYS A 159 2.71 15.53 11.91
C LYS A 159 1.99 14.23 11.57
N PHE A 160 1.60 14.06 10.31
CA PHE A 160 1.01 12.82 9.83
C PHE A 160 1.98 11.67 10.03
N LEU A 161 3.22 11.79 9.54
CA LEU A 161 4.26 10.78 9.69
C LEU A 161 4.50 10.42 11.16
N ASP A 162 4.61 11.41 12.04
CA ASP A 162 4.89 11.22 13.47
C ASP A 162 3.83 10.35 14.17
N LYS A 163 2.57 10.48 13.78
CA LYS A 163 1.44 9.78 14.41
C LYS A 163 1.13 8.40 13.83
N LEU A 164 1.75 8.01 12.72
CA LEU A 164 1.55 6.68 12.15
C LEU A 164 2.05 5.58 13.10
N ALA A 165 1.21 4.58 13.35
CA ALA A 165 1.62 3.29 13.86
C ALA A 165 2.23 2.47 12.72
N HIS A 166 3.31 1.75 13.00
CA HIS A 166 4.04 0.94 12.01
C HIS A 166 4.45 1.70 10.75
N GLU A 167 5.11 2.85 10.91
CA GLU A 167 5.56 3.64 9.77
C GLU A 167 6.45 2.84 8.82
N GLU A 168 7.13 1.77 9.27
CA GLU A 168 7.96 0.92 8.43
C GLU A 168 7.20 0.22 7.29
N LEU A 169 5.87 0.16 7.36
CA LEU A 169 5.04 -0.34 6.28
C LEU A 169 4.90 0.68 5.15
N LEU A 170 5.03 1.98 5.43
CA LEU A 170 4.83 3.05 4.47
C LEU A 170 6.00 3.15 3.49
N ILE A 171 5.70 2.96 2.21
CA ILE A 171 6.67 3.14 1.13
C ILE A 171 6.46 4.49 0.45
N HIS A 172 5.21 4.83 0.15
CA HIS A 172 4.83 6.10 -0.46
C HIS A 172 3.41 6.49 -0.05
N PHE A 173 3.25 7.68 0.51
CA PHE A 173 1.97 8.34 0.71
C PHE A 173 1.89 9.57 -0.19
N CYS A 174 0.70 9.88 -0.68
CA CYS A 174 0.42 11.12 -1.38
C CYS A 174 -0.95 11.68 -1.04
N CYS A 175 -1.02 13.00 -0.90
CA CYS A 175 -2.23 13.80 -0.97
C CYS A 175 -2.27 14.47 -2.35
N TYR A 176 -3.30 14.21 -3.16
CA TYR A 176 -3.53 14.87 -4.44
C TYR A 176 -4.74 15.79 -4.35
N GLY A 177 -4.47 17.10 -4.30
CA GLY A 177 -5.48 18.16 -4.26
C GLY A 177 -6.49 18.10 -5.41
N GLU A 178 -5.98 18.09 -6.64
CA GLU A 178 -6.78 18.14 -7.87
C GLU A 178 -7.69 16.90 -8.02
N ASN A 179 -7.15 15.72 -7.71
CA ASN A 179 -7.87 14.45 -7.84
C ASN A 179 -8.69 14.10 -6.59
N LYS A 180 -8.70 14.94 -5.54
CA LYS A 180 -9.37 14.68 -4.27
C LYS A 180 -9.09 13.27 -3.73
N THR A 181 -7.82 12.86 -3.77
CA THR A 181 -7.42 11.48 -3.49
C THR A 181 -6.23 11.45 -2.55
N PHE A 182 -6.29 10.58 -1.55
CA PHE A 182 -5.11 10.13 -0.82
C PHE A 182 -4.65 8.78 -1.37
N PHE A 183 -3.37 8.66 -1.67
CA PHE A 183 -2.77 7.43 -2.14
C PHE A 183 -1.80 6.87 -1.10
N PHE A 184 -1.87 5.56 -0.89
CA PHE A 184 -0.97 4.79 -0.05
C PHE A 184 -0.38 3.65 -0.84
N TYR A 185 0.93 3.50 -0.76
CA TYR A 185 1.66 2.32 -1.14
C TYR A 185 2.38 1.77 0.09
N LEU A 186 1.95 0.58 0.52
CA LEU A 186 2.39 -0.08 1.72
C LEU A 186 3.01 -1.45 1.41
N LYS A 187 3.91 -1.88 2.30
CA LYS A 187 4.28 -3.28 2.48
C LYS A 187 3.30 -3.89 3.50
N PRO A 188 2.34 -4.74 3.10
CA PRO A 188 1.36 -5.26 4.05
C PRO A 188 2.02 -6.29 4.98
N GLU A 189 1.72 -6.20 6.27
CA GLU A 189 2.13 -7.16 7.30
C GLU A 189 0.93 -7.48 8.20
N LYS A 190 0.71 -8.76 8.50
CA LYS A 190 -0.45 -9.23 9.26
C LYS A 190 -0.46 -8.62 10.66
N GLY A 191 -1.62 -8.13 11.10
CA GLY A 191 -1.83 -7.45 12.38
C GLY A 191 -1.49 -5.97 12.31
N LYS A 192 -0.40 -5.62 11.62
CA LYS A 192 0.08 -4.23 11.53
C LYS A 192 -0.67 -3.39 10.50
N LEU A 193 -1.22 -3.98 9.43
CA LEU A 193 -1.90 -3.22 8.38
C LEU A 193 -3.15 -2.50 8.93
N VAL A 194 -3.96 -3.19 9.74
CA VAL A 194 -5.14 -2.59 10.37
C VAL A 194 -4.75 -1.48 11.35
N GLU A 195 -3.69 -1.70 12.14
CA GLU A 195 -3.18 -0.70 13.10
C GLU A 195 -2.65 0.54 12.39
N PHE A 196 -1.86 0.35 11.32
CA PHE A 196 -1.40 1.43 10.45
C PHE A 196 -2.56 2.25 9.91
N LEU A 197 -3.54 1.61 9.26
CA LEU A 197 -4.66 2.31 8.65
C LEU A 197 -5.51 3.06 9.68
N ARG A 198 -5.77 2.44 10.85
CA ARG A 198 -6.51 3.10 11.94
C ARG A 198 -5.79 4.32 12.51
N SER A 199 -4.45 4.29 12.57
CA SER A 199 -3.66 5.48 12.96
C SER A 199 -3.62 6.55 11.87
N ALA A 200 -3.63 6.15 10.59
CA ALA A 200 -3.50 7.06 9.45
C ALA A 200 -4.78 7.84 9.14
N LEU A 201 -5.95 7.17 9.16
CA LEU A 201 -7.21 7.77 8.69
C LEU A 201 -7.63 9.03 9.45
N PRO A 202 -7.56 9.11 10.80
CA PRO A 202 -7.90 10.33 11.53
C PRO A 202 -6.98 11.51 11.17
N GLU A 203 -5.72 11.21 10.85
CA GLU A 203 -4.69 12.19 10.52
C GLU A 203 -4.78 12.70 9.08
N LEU A 204 -5.76 12.24 8.31
CA LEU A 204 -6.10 12.81 7.00
C LEU A 204 -6.96 14.07 7.12
N LYS A 205 -7.71 14.25 8.22
CA LYS A 205 -8.58 15.43 8.44
C LYS A 205 -7.84 16.76 8.32
N PRO A 206 -6.63 16.94 8.88
CA PRO A 206 -5.89 18.18 8.72
C PRO A 206 -5.52 18.54 7.28
N PHE A 207 -5.59 17.62 6.31
CA PHE A 207 -5.27 17.90 4.91
C PHE A 207 -6.42 18.56 4.14
N PHE A 208 -7.63 18.57 4.70
CA PHE A 208 -8.75 19.31 4.14
C PHE A 208 -8.55 20.82 4.29
N VAL A 209 -9.14 21.59 3.38
CA VAL A 209 -9.22 23.05 3.51
C VAL A 209 -10.25 23.39 4.59
N LYS A 210 -9.97 24.36 5.46
CA LYS A 210 -10.92 24.81 6.50
C LYS A 210 -12.26 25.21 5.85
N GLY A 211 -13.37 24.68 6.37
CA GLY A 211 -14.73 24.88 5.81
C GLY A 211 -15.09 23.97 4.62
N ALA A 212 -14.23 23.00 4.28
CA ALA A 212 -14.50 21.98 3.26
C ALA A 212 -14.65 20.56 3.83
N GLU A 213 -14.49 20.39 5.15
CA GLU A 213 -15.15 19.28 5.84
C GLU A 213 -16.64 19.60 5.77
N ASN A 214 -17.40 18.77 5.04
CA ASN A 214 -18.86 18.89 5.06
C ASN A 214 -19.29 18.61 6.50
N ASP A 215 -19.61 19.69 7.23
CA ASP A 215 -20.36 19.63 8.48
C ASP A 215 -21.61 18.76 8.27
N ASP A 216 -21.88 17.95 9.29
CA ASP A 216 -22.97 16.98 9.49
C ASP A 216 -22.93 15.64 8.72
#